data_AF-A0A961VI39-F1
#
_entry.id   AF-A0A961VI39-F1
#
_cell.length_a   1.000
_cell.length_b   1.000
_cell.length_c   1.000
_cell.angle_alpha   90.00
_cell.angle_beta   90.00
_cell.angle_gamma   90.00
#
_symmetry.space_group_name_H-M   'P 1'
#
loop_
_entity.id
_entity.type
_entity.pdbx_description
1 polymer ?
#
loop_
_entity_poly.entity_id
_entity_poly.type
_entity_poly.pdbx_seq_one_letter_code
_entity_poly.pdbx_strand_id
1 'polypeptide(L)'
;MPEIPATSKAGLRAAALARRDALDDEARRAADAAIAESAMRLLEPLRFQCLSGFLPIRSECDPRPVMDAALGRGADVALPAFIDRETMVFRSYSPGDPLVAAGFGTREPGAGAAVVAPDVILMPLAAFDRSGTRIGYGKGHYDRAIATMRRAGRDPLLVGLAFSVQEVDRIPAEPHDVRLDRLVTDRGVFDFRGDQS
;
A
#
# COMPACT_ATOMS: atom_id res chain seq x y z
N MET A 1 0.90 -15.96 -28.22
CA MET A 1 0.80 -15.57 -26.80
C MET A 1 -0.50 -16.14 -26.27
N PRO A 2 -0.51 -16.91 -25.17
CA PRO A 2 -1.78 -17.35 -24.60
C PRO A 2 -2.56 -16.12 -24.12
N GLU A 3 -3.84 -16.08 -24.48
CA GLU A 3 -4.78 -15.04 -24.09
C GLU A 3 -5.03 -15.17 -22.58
N ILE A 4 -4.62 -14.16 -21.80
CA ILE A 4 -4.81 -14.18 -20.35
C ILE A 4 -6.30 -13.89 -20.07
N PRO A 5 -7.05 -14.80 -19.42
CA PRO A 5 -8.46 -14.57 -19.18
C PRO A 5 -8.69 -13.29 -18.37
N ALA A 6 -9.71 -12.49 -18.73
CA ALA A 6 -10.06 -11.25 -18.04
C ALA A 6 -10.34 -11.46 -16.54
N THR A 7 -10.74 -12.68 -16.16
CA THR A 7 -11.04 -13.09 -14.78
C THR A 7 -9.81 -13.57 -13.99
N SER A 8 -8.66 -13.72 -14.63
CA SER A 8 -7.41 -14.07 -13.92
C SER A 8 -6.84 -12.86 -13.19
N LYS A 9 -6.08 -13.09 -12.11
CA LYS A 9 -5.37 -12.00 -11.39
C LYS A 9 -4.49 -11.16 -12.31
N ALA A 10 -3.88 -11.77 -13.34
CA ALA A 10 -3.06 -11.05 -14.31
C ALA A 10 -3.90 -10.16 -15.25
N GLY A 11 -5.05 -10.66 -15.74
CA GLY A 11 -5.99 -9.90 -16.56
C GLY A 11 -6.60 -8.73 -15.79
N LEU A 12 -7.09 -8.98 -14.57
CA LEU A 12 -7.62 -7.95 -13.68
C LEU A 12 -6.58 -6.86 -13.37
N ARG A 13 -5.33 -7.26 -13.08
CA ARG A 13 -4.22 -6.33 -12.89
C ARG A 13 -4.01 -5.43 -14.11
N ALA A 14 -3.92 -6.03 -15.30
CA ALA A 14 -3.66 -5.29 -16.52
C ALA A 14 -4.79 -4.28 -16.81
N ALA A 15 -6.05 -4.69 -16.66
CA ALA A 15 -7.20 -3.82 -16.87
C ALA A 15 -7.28 -2.66 -15.86
N ALA A 16 -6.99 -2.93 -14.58
CA ALA A 16 -6.97 -1.89 -13.55
C ALA A 16 -5.81 -0.89 -13.74
N LEU A 17 -4.61 -1.37 -14.10
CA LEU A 17 -3.49 -0.50 -14.42
C LEU A 17 -3.75 0.35 -15.65
N ALA A 18 -4.37 -0.21 -16.71
CA ALA A 18 -4.76 0.56 -17.89
C ALA A 18 -5.73 1.69 -17.55
N ARG A 19 -6.74 1.43 -16.70
CA ARG A 19 -7.65 2.48 -16.20
C ARG A 19 -6.94 3.54 -15.38
N ARG A 20 -5.99 3.14 -14.53
CA ARG A 20 -5.15 4.06 -13.74
C ARG A 20 -4.27 4.92 -14.62
N ASP A 21 -3.65 4.35 -15.65
CA ASP A 21 -2.76 5.04 -16.58
C ASP A 21 -3.52 5.98 -17.51
N ALA A 22 -4.80 5.71 -17.76
CA ALA A 22 -5.68 6.57 -18.55
C ALA A 22 -6.21 7.81 -17.81
N LEU A 23 -5.97 7.94 -16.50
CA LEU A 23 -6.28 9.18 -15.79
C LEU A 23 -5.38 10.31 -16.32
N ASP A 24 -6.02 11.38 -16.78
CA ASP A 24 -5.32 12.62 -17.10
C ASP A 24 -4.71 13.27 -15.85
N ASP A 25 -3.82 14.22 -16.07
CA ASP A 25 -3.03 14.83 -14.99
C ASP A 25 -3.89 15.62 -14.00
N GLU A 26 -5.01 16.22 -14.44
CA GLU A 26 -5.89 17.00 -13.57
C GLU A 26 -6.70 16.07 -12.66
N ALA A 27 -7.35 15.06 -13.24
CA ALA A 27 -8.09 14.03 -12.53
C ALA A 27 -7.18 13.28 -11.55
N ARG A 28 -5.95 12.95 -11.96
CA ARG A 28 -4.96 12.31 -11.08
C ARG A 28 -4.61 13.17 -9.88
N ARG A 29 -4.25 14.44 -10.09
CA ARG A 29 -3.90 15.35 -8.98
C ARG A 29 -5.06 15.55 -8.02
N ALA A 30 -6.28 15.72 -8.53
CA ALA A 30 -7.47 15.86 -7.71
C ALA A 30 -7.74 14.59 -6.88
N ALA A 31 -7.62 13.42 -7.51
CA ALA A 31 -7.80 12.14 -6.84
C ALA A 31 -6.72 11.87 -5.80
N ASP A 32 -5.45 12.18 -6.08
CA ASP A 32 -4.34 12.08 -5.12
C ASP A 32 -4.57 12.95 -3.89
N ALA A 33 -5.00 14.20 -4.07
CA ALA A 33 -5.32 15.10 -2.97
C ALA A 33 -6.47 14.54 -2.11
N ALA A 34 -7.52 14.03 -2.74
CA ALA A 34 -8.66 13.42 -2.04
C ALA A 34 -8.28 12.14 -1.27
N ILE A 35 -7.40 11.30 -1.83
CA ILE A 35 -6.85 10.12 -1.17
C ILE A 35 -6.04 10.54 0.06
N ALA A 36 -5.13 11.51 -0.08
CA ALA A 36 -4.30 11.99 1.02
C ALA A 36 -5.16 12.57 2.16
N GLU A 37 -6.12 13.43 1.84
CA GLU A 37 -7.05 14.01 2.83
C GLU A 37 -7.84 12.92 3.57
N SER A 38 -8.39 11.96 2.83
CA SER A 38 -9.16 10.87 3.42
C SER A 38 -8.31 9.93 4.28
N ALA A 39 -7.07 9.65 3.86
CA ALA A 39 -6.13 8.87 4.64
C ALA A 39 -5.71 9.60 5.93
N MET A 40 -5.42 10.90 5.86
CA MET A 40 -5.11 11.70 7.05
C MET A 40 -6.26 11.71 8.05
N ARG A 41 -7.51 11.92 7.59
CA ARG A 41 -8.71 11.84 8.45
C ARG A 41 -8.92 10.45 9.06
N LEU A 42 -8.68 9.38 8.29
CA LEU A 42 -8.76 8.01 8.79
C LEU A 42 -7.74 7.76 9.91
N LEU A 43 -6.53 8.29 9.79
CA LEU A 43 -5.44 8.08 10.74
C LEU A 43 -5.50 9.04 11.95
N GLU A 44 -6.21 10.16 11.86
CA GLU A 44 -6.34 11.16 12.92
C GLU A 44 -6.77 10.58 14.29
N PRO A 45 -7.84 9.78 14.41
CA PRO A 45 -8.27 9.24 15.69
C PRO A 45 -7.38 8.09 16.20
N LEU A 46 -6.52 7.53 15.35
CA LEU A 46 -5.70 6.36 15.70
C LEU A 46 -4.47 6.76 16.50
N ARG A 47 -4.13 5.92 17.48
CA ARG A 47 -2.84 5.98 18.19
C ARG A 47 -1.91 4.93 17.61
N PHE A 48 -0.81 5.38 17.04
CA PHE A 48 0.28 4.55 16.54
C PHE A 48 1.61 5.26 16.79
N GLN A 49 2.70 4.51 16.80
CA GLN A 49 4.06 5.04 16.93
C GLN A 49 4.81 5.01 15.60
N CYS A 50 4.53 4.02 14.74
CA CYS A 50 5.21 3.87 13.47
C CYS A 50 4.24 3.62 12.30
N LEU A 51 4.31 4.48 11.27
CA LEU A 51 3.58 4.36 10.01
C LEU A 51 4.53 3.91 8.90
N SER A 52 4.26 2.76 8.28
CA SER A 52 4.92 2.44 7.01
C SER A 52 4.20 3.12 5.86
N GLY A 53 4.95 3.89 5.07
CA GLY A 53 4.55 4.38 3.75
C GLY A 53 5.18 3.58 2.62
N PHE A 54 5.12 4.11 1.40
CA PHE A 54 5.86 3.64 0.24
C PHE A 54 6.30 4.83 -0.61
N LEU A 55 7.31 4.66 -1.46
CA LEU A 55 7.65 5.67 -2.46
C LEU A 55 6.94 5.30 -3.76
N PRO A 56 6.07 6.18 -4.29
CA PRO A 56 5.21 5.83 -5.41
C PRO A 56 6.06 5.59 -6.67
N ILE A 57 5.70 4.54 -7.40
CA ILE A 57 6.27 4.24 -8.72
C ILE A 57 5.24 4.42 -9.83
N ARG A 58 5.72 4.82 -11.01
CA ARG A 58 4.88 5.05 -12.20
C ARG A 58 3.75 6.03 -11.88
N SER A 59 2.51 5.54 -11.95
CA SER A 59 1.24 6.25 -11.79
C SER A 59 0.52 5.88 -10.49
N GLU A 60 1.24 5.36 -9.49
CA GLU A 60 0.68 5.13 -8.15
C GLU A 60 0.26 6.44 -7.47
N CYS A 61 -0.70 6.35 -6.56
CA CYS A 61 -1.06 7.48 -5.71
C CYS A 61 0.06 7.82 -4.73
N ASP A 62 0.16 9.08 -4.34
CA ASP A 62 1.26 9.57 -3.51
C ASP A 62 0.95 9.53 -2.00
N PRO A 63 1.59 8.65 -1.19
CA PRO A 63 1.38 8.61 0.25
C PRO A 63 2.22 9.64 1.02
N ARG A 64 3.15 10.37 0.37
CA ARG A 64 4.08 11.28 1.07
C ARG A 64 3.37 12.34 1.93
N PRO A 65 2.29 12.99 1.48
CA PRO A 65 1.55 13.93 2.35
C PRO A 65 1.02 13.27 3.64
N VAL A 66 0.63 12.00 3.57
CA VAL A 66 0.15 11.23 4.74
C VAL A 66 1.31 10.89 5.68
N MET A 67 2.47 10.54 5.12
CA MET A 67 3.70 10.30 5.88
C MET A 67 4.18 11.57 6.59
N ASP A 68 4.17 12.71 5.90
CA ASP A 68 4.56 14.01 6.45
C ASP A 68 3.60 14.42 7.59
N ALA A 69 2.30 14.19 7.42
CA ALA A 69 1.32 14.44 8.48
C ALA A 69 1.53 13.54 9.71
N ALA A 70 1.94 12.27 9.52
CA ALA A 70 2.28 11.38 10.63
C ALA A 70 3.54 11.84 11.39
N LEU A 71 4.58 12.25 10.66
CA LEU A 71 5.79 12.85 11.24
C LEU A 71 5.45 14.12 12.05
N GLY A 72 4.61 14.99 11.50
CA GLY A 72 4.14 16.21 12.18
C GLY A 72 3.36 15.95 13.47
N ARG A 73 2.82 14.74 13.64
CA ARG A 73 2.15 14.27 14.86
C ARG A 73 3.08 13.52 15.83
N GLY A 74 4.37 13.42 15.50
CA GLY A 74 5.39 12.75 16.31
C GLY A 74 5.45 11.22 16.14
N ALA A 75 4.82 10.67 15.09
CA ALA A 75 5.01 9.26 14.74
C ALA A 75 6.30 9.09 13.90
N ASP A 76 6.94 7.93 14.03
CA ASP A 76 8.00 7.49 13.15
C ASP A 76 7.43 7.05 11.80
N VAL A 77 8.23 7.20 10.75
CA VAL A 77 7.92 6.66 9.42
C VAL A 77 8.89 5.56 9.03
N ALA A 78 8.35 4.57 8.35
CA ALA A 78 9.12 3.49 7.74
C ALA A 78 8.82 3.36 6.25
N LEU A 79 9.77 2.82 5.51
CA LEU A 79 9.60 2.41 4.12
C LEU A 79 9.94 0.92 3.96
N PRO A 80 9.29 0.21 3.02
CA PRO A 80 9.70 -1.14 2.67
C PRO A 80 11.12 -1.14 2.09
N ALA A 81 11.92 -2.12 2.50
CA ALA A 81 13.27 -2.36 1.99
C ALA A 81 13.52 -3.85 1.80
N PHE A 82 14.26 -4.21 0.76
CA PHE A 82 14.62 -5.58 0.46
C PHE A 82 15.97 -5.95 1.08
N ILE A 83 15.99 -6.99 1.91
CA ILE A 83 17.28 -7.56 2.38
C ILE A 83 17.83 -8.58 1.38
N ASP A 84 16.94 -9.18 0.57
CA ASP A 84 17.25 -10.09 -0.52
C ASP A 84 16.12 -10.05 -1.57
N ARG A 85 16.15 -10.94 -2.58
CA ARG A 85 15.17 -10.96 -3.67
C ARG A 85 13.73 -11.26 -3.25
N GLU A 86 13.51 -11.86 -2.08
CA GLU A 86 12.22 -12.36 -1.62
C GLU A 86 11.74 -11.70 -0.34
N THR A 87 12.69 -11.34 0.53
CA THR A 87 12.47 -10.85 1.88
C THR A 87 12.42 -9.33 1.94
N MET A 88 11.22 -8.82 2.22
CA MET A 88 10.96 -7.42 2.48
C MET A 88 10.85 -7.18 3.99
N VAL A 89 11.53 -6.14 4.47
CA VAL A 89 11.43 -5.62 5.83
C VAL A 89 11.00 -4.15 5.79
N PHE A 90 10.68 -3.56 6.94
CA PHE A 90 10.43 -2.13 7.05
C PHE A 90 11.61 -1.46 7.73
N ARG A 91 12.16 -0.43 7.11
CA ARG A 91 13.27 0.35 7.66
C ARG A 91 12.82 1.77 7.98
N SER A 92 13.33 2.31 9.10
CA SER A 92 13.10 3.70 9.49
C SER A 92 13.51 4.65 8.36
N TYR A 93 12.73 5.72 8.20
CA TYR A 93 12.92 6.73 7.18
C TYR A 93 12.51 8.10 7.70
N SER A 94 13.37 9.10 7.48
CA SER A 94 13.08 10.52 7.62
C SER A 94 13.21 11.25 6.27
N PRO A 95 12.44 12.32 6.04
CA PRO A 95 12.60 13.17 4.87
C PRO A 95 14.05 13.66 4.74
N GLY A 96 14.65 13.45 3.57
CA GLY A 96 16.05 13.79 3.30
C GLY A 96 17.05 12.65 3.52
N ASP A 97 16.63 11.53 4.13
CA ASP A 97 17.50 10.36 4.28
C ASP A 97 17.98 9.82 2.92
N PRO A 98 19.23 9.32 2.85
CA PRO A 98 19.75 8.72 1.64
C PRO A 98 18.98 7.43 1.33
N LEU A 99 18.48 7.34 0.11
CA LEU A 99 17.82 6.14 -0.40
C LEU A 99 18.69 5.47 -1.48
N VAL A 100 18.75 4.15 -1.46
CA VAL A 100 19.46 3.32 -2.43
C VAL A 100 18.50 2.81 -3.50
N ALA A 101 19.03 2.48 -4.70
CA ALA A 101 18.23 1.89 -5.76
C ALA A 101 17.93 0.41 -5.46
N ALA A 102 16.67 0.01 -5.57
CA ALA A 102 16.20 -1.35 -5.24
C ALA A 102 15.71 -2.15 -6.46
N GLY A 103 15.96 -1.64 -7.67
CA GLY A 103 15.50 -2.23 -8.93
C GLY A 103 14.08 -1.78 -9.31
N PHE A 104 13.65 -2.06 -10.54
CA PHE A 104 12.31 -1.68 -11.06
C PHE A 104 11.91 -0.20 -10.88
N GLY A 105 12.89 0.70 -10.75
CA GLY A 105 12.66 2.13 -10.51
C GLY A 105 12.28 2.49 -9.08
N THR A 106 12.35 1.56 -8.12
CA THR A 106 12.11 1.85 -6.70
C THR A 106 13.38 2.32 -6.00
N ARG A 107 13.19 3.08 -4.92
CA ARG A 107 14.22 3.45 -3.97
C ARG A 107 13.79 3.04 -2.57
N GLU A 108 14.75 2.70 -1.72
CA GLU A 108 14.49 2.23 -0.36
C GLU A 108 15.56 2.73 0.62
N PRO A 109 15.29 2.73 1.93
CA PRO A 109 16.32 2.98 2.94
C PRO A 109 17.46 1.97 2.85
N GLY A 110 18.70 2.44 2.94
CA GLY A 110 19.88 1.59 2.85
C GLY A 110 20.04 0.62 4.03
N ALA A 111 20.98 -0.31 3.91
CA ALA A 111 21.22 -1.37 4.89
C ALA A 111 21.59 -0.87 6.31
N GLY A 112 22.01 0.39 6.45
CA GLY A 112 22.29 1.03 7.74
C GLY A 112 21.07 1.56 8.49
N ALA A 113 19.92 1.74 7.83
CA ALA A 113 18.71 2.22 8.49
C ALA A 113 18.10 1.12 9.37
N ALA A 114 17.63 1.46 10.58
CA ALA A 114 17.10 0.48 11.52
C ALA A 114 15.88 -0.26 10.97
N VAL A 115 15.83 -1.59 11.17
CA VAL A 115 14.62 -2.38 10.88
C VAL A 115 13.61 -2.14 12.00
N VAL A 116 12.40 -1.77 11.63
CA VAL A 116 11.32 -1.41 12.56
C VAL A 116 10.04 -2.20 12.26
N ALA A 117 9.14 -2.27 13.22
CA ALA A 117 7.85 -2.94 13.08
C ALA A 117 6.72 -1.90 13.10
N PRO A 118 6.16 -1.52 11.94
CA PRO A 118 5.11 -0.51 11.86
C PRO A 118 3.82 -0.99 12.54
N ASP A 119 3.05 -0.06 13.10
CA ASP A 119 1.71 -0.32 13.65
C ASP A 119 0.62 -0.15 12.57
N VAL A 120 0.90 0.68 11.56
CA VAL A 120 0.04 0.90 10.40
C VAL A 120 0.88 0.76 9.13
N ILE A 121 0.37 0.03 8.14
CA ILE A 121 1.04 -0.16 6.85
C ILE A 121 0.16 0.41 5.74
N LEU A 122 0.62 1.49 5.10
CA LEU A 122 0.06 1.98 3.84
C LEU A 122 0.61 1.12 2.70
N MET A 123 -0.27 0.62 1.85
CA MET A 123 0.10 -0.36 0.84
C MET A 123 -0.36 0.09 -0.54
N PRO A 124 0.55 0.09 -1.54
CA PRO A 124 0.17 0.28 -2.92
C PRO A 124 -0.49 -0.99 -3.45
N LEU A 125 -1.38 -0.82 -4.41
CA LEU A 125 -2.04 -1.93 -5.09
C LEU A 125 -2.29 -1.61 -6.56
N ALA A 126 -2.40 -2.66 -7.36
CA ALA A 126 -2.76 -2.56 -8.77
C ALA A 126 -4.27 -2.64 -8.98
N ALA A 127 -4.96 -3.48 -8.20
CA ALA A 127 -6.42 -3.60 -8.18
C ALA A 127 -6.93 -3.99 -6.79
N PHE A 128 -8.20 -3.70 -6.51
CA PHE A 128 -8.90 -4.15 -5.30
C PHE A 128 -10.35 -4.51 -5.62
N ASP A 129 -11.00 -5.22 -4.71
CA ASP A 129 -12.45 -5.40 -4.72
C ASP A 129 -13.08 -4.96 -3.39
N ARG A 130 -14.42 -4.95 -3.35
CA ARG A 130 -15.20 -4.56 -2.16
C ARG A 130 -15.18 -5.59 -1.03
N SER A 131 -14.45 -6.69 -1.16
CA SER A 131 -14.19 -7.62 -0.07
C SER A 131 -12.88 -7.31 0.65
N GLY A 132 -12.14 -6.27 0.25
CA GLY A 132 -10.82 -5.95 0.79
C GLY A 132 -9.73 -6.88 0.27
N THR A 133 -10.02 -7.69 -0.75
CA THR A 133 -9.00 -8.43 -1.49
C THR A 133 -8.27 -7.47 -2.41
N ARG A 134 -6.96 -7.67 -2.58
CA ARG A 134 -6.12 -6.80 -3.41
C ARG A 134 -5.25 -7.62 -4.36
N ILE A 135 -4.83 -6.98 -5.44
CA ILE A 135 -3.79 -7.48 -6.33
C ILE A 135 -2.61 -6.51 -6.29
N GLY A 136 -1.44 -6.99 -5.84
CA GLY A 136 -0.17 -6.29 -5.99
C GLY A 136 0.52 -6.61 -7.33
N TYR A 137 1.81 -6.27 -7.45
CA TYR A 137 2.62 -6.51 -8.66
C TYR A 137 3.09 -7.97 -8.86
N GLY A 138 2.49 -8.93 -8.14
CA GLY A 138 2.65 -10.36 -8.41
C GLY A 138 3.81 -11.07 -7.70
N LYS A 139 4.47 -10.41 -6.74
CA LYS A 139 5.58 -10.99 -5.97
C LYS A 139 5.25 -11.38 -4.53
N GLY A 140 4.09 -10.96 -3.99
CA GLY A 140 3.65 -11.33 -2.64
C GLY A 140 4.55 -10.84 -1.49
N HIS A 141 5.32 -9.77 -1.69
CA HIS A 141 6.26 -9.27 -0.68
C HIS A 141 5.54 -8.79 0.59
N TYR A 142 4.46 -8.02 0.43
CA TYR A 142 3.63 -7.57 1.56
C TYR A 142 3.02 -8.76 2.30
N ASP A 143 2.43 -9.74 1.61
CA ASP A 143 1.81 -10.90 2.25
C ASP A 143 2.81 -11.69 3.10
N ARG A 144 4.03 -11.92 2.58
CA ARG A 144 5.11 -12.57 3.33
C ARG A 144 5.61 -11.73 4.52
N ALA A 145 5.78 -10.42 4.34
CA ALA A 145 6.22 -9.54 5.42
C ALA A 145 5.17 -9.51 6.56
N ILE A 146 3.89 -9.36 6.23
CA ILE A 146 2.78 -9.35 7.19
C ILE A 146 2.67 -10.71 7.90
N ALA A 147 2.77 -11.81 7.17
CA ALA A 147 2.77 -13.15 7.78
C ALA A 147 3.91 -13.33 8.78
N THR A 148 5.10 -12.80 8.48
CA THR A 148 6.25 -12.81 9.41
C THR A 148 5.99 -11.96 10.64
N MET A 149 5.43 -10.76 10.49
CA MET A 149 5.06 -9.89 11.62
C MET A 149 4.03 -10.55 12.54
N ARG A 150 2.98 -11.17 11.96
CA ARG A 150 1.95 -11.89 12.72
C ARG A 150 2.49 -13.07 13.49
N ARG A 151 3.41 -13.86 12.90
CA ARG A 151 4.11 -14.93 13.62
C ARG A 151 4.96 -14.41 14.78
N ALA A 152 5.45 -13.18 14.70
CA ALA A 152 6.17 -12.51 15.77
C ALA A 152 5.26 -11.80 16.79
N GLY A 153 3.94 -12.03 16.74
CA GLY A 153 2.96 -11.45 17.67
C GLY A 153 2.61 -9.98 17.38
N ARG A 154 2.86 -9.49 16.16
CA ARG A 154 2.53 -8.13 15.73
C ARG A 154 1.41 -8.17 14.69
N ASP A 155 0.37 -7.37 14.88
CA ASP A 155 -0.76 -7.28 13.94
C ASP A 155 -0.99 -5.82 13.54
N PRO A 156 -0.31 -5.34 12.49
CA PRO A 156 -0.44 -3.97 12.04
C PRO A 156 -1.78 -3.74 11.33
N LEU A 157 -2.31 -2.51 11.43
CA LEU A 157 -3.45 -2.08 10.63
C LEU A 157 -3.03 -1.97 9.15
N LEU A 158 -3.73 -2.70 8.28
CA LEU A 158 -3.45 -2.77 6.85
C LEU A 158 -4.35 -1.81 6.07
N VAL A 159 -3.77 -0.73 5.54
CA VAL A 159 -4.49 0.31 4.82
C VAL A 159 -4.04 0.34 3.36
N GLY A 160 -4.93 -0.01 2.44
CA GLY A 160 -4.67 0.18 1.01
C GLY A 160 -4.89 1.63 0.59
N LEU A 161 -4.03 2.14 -0.29
CA LEU A 161 -4.27 3.40 -1.00
C LEU A 161 -4.38 3.12 -2.50
N ALA A 162 -5.46 3.57 -3.13
CA ALA A 162 -5.70 3.35 -4.55
C ALA A 162 -6.61 4.41 -5.15
N PHE A 163 -6.47 4.65 -6.45
CA PHE A 163 -7.52 5.35 -7.20
C PHE A 163 -8.75 4.44 -7.34
N SER A 164 -9.94 5.02 -7.26
CA SER A 164 -11.23 4.33 -7.39
C SER A 164 -11.37 3.60 -8.73
N VAL A 165 -10.70 4.08 -9.78
CA VAL A 165 -10.63 3.41 -11.10
C VAL A 165 -9.89 2.07 -11.08
N GLN A 166 -9.22 1.72 -9.97
CA GLN A 166 -8.57 0.42 -9.78
C GLN A 166 -9.51 -0.66 -9.22
N GLU A 167 -10.75 -0.31 -8.86
CA GLU A 167 -11.77 -1.23 -8.37
C GLU A 167 -12.11 -2.27 -9.44
N VAL A 168 -12.20 -3.54 -9.07
CA VAL A 168 -12.71 -4.64 -9.90
C VAL A 168 -13.82 -5.37 -9.15
N ASP A 169 -14.68 -6.07 -9.90
CA ASP A 169 -15.87 -6.71 -9.31
C ASP A 169 -15.53 -7.76 -8.26
N ARG A 170 -14.56 -8.64 -8.57
CA ARG A 170 -14.13 -9.71 -7.67
C ARG A 170 -12.74 -10.22 -8.02
N ILE A 171 -11.90 -10.36 -7.00
CA ILE A 171 -10.58 -10.98 -7.11
C ILE A 171 -10.67 -12.42 -6.59
N PRO A 172 -10.20 -13.43 -7.36
CA PRO A 172 -10.04 -14.78 -6.84
C PRO A 172 -9.01 -14.78 -5.69
N ALA A 173 -9.45 -14.99 -4.46
CA ALA A 173 -8.58 -15.04 -3.30
C ALA A 173 -7.88 -16.40 -3.19
N GLU A 174 -6.60 -16.38 -2.83
CA GLU A 174 -5.79 -17.55 -2.51
C GLU A 174 -5.53 -17.60 -1.00
N PRO A 175 -5.28 -18.79 -0.39
CA PRO A 175 -5.15 -18.92 1.06
C PRO A 175 -4.06 -18.07 1.72
N HIS A 176 -3.07 -17.64 0.94
CA HIS A 176 -1.97 -16.80 1.41
C HIS A 176 -2.19 -15.31 1.15
N ASP A 177 -3.26 -14.92 0.44
CA ASP A 177 -3.59 -13.51 0.22
C ASP A 177 -4.06 -12.90 1.53
N VAL A 178 -3.37 -11.85 1.98
CA VAL A 178 -3.80 -11.11 3.16
C VAL A 178 -4.83 -10.07 2.72
N ARG A 179 -6.00 -10.00 3.36
CA ARG A 179 -6.99 -8.95 3.11
C ARG A 179 -6.58 -7.61 3.73
N LEU A 180 -7.07 -6.51 3.17
CA LEU A 180 -6.96 -5.18 3.77
C LEU A 180 -7.93 -5.04 4.95
N ASP A 181 -7.54 -4.26 5.95
CA ASP A 181 -8.45 -3.82 7.02
C ASP A 181 -9.26 -2.60 6.59
N ARG A 182 -8.59 -1.68 5.90
CA ARG A 182 -9.16 -0.44 5.36
C ARG A 182 -8.63 -0.19 3.96
N LEU A 183 -9.41 0.51 3.14
CA LEU A 183 -8.97 0.99 1.84
C LEU A 183 -9.40 2.44 1.67
N VAL A 184 -8.50 3.30 1.24
CA VAL A 184 -8.77 4.70 0.92
C VAL A 184 -8.70 4.90 -0.59
N THR A 185 -9.72 5.56 -1.13
CA THR A 185 -9.80 5.99 -2.52
C THR A 185 -10.21 7.45 -2.62
N ASP A 186 -10.12 8.03 -3.82
CA ASP A 186 -10.64 9.36 -4.14
C ASP A 186 -12.17 9.48 -3.97
N ARG A 187 -12.88 8.36 -3.81
CA ARG A 187 -14.33 8.33 -3.56
C ARG A 187 -14.70 8.04 -2.11
N GLY A 188 -13.72 7.83 -1.23
CA GLY A 188 -13.94 7.58 0.18
C GLY A 188 -13.20 6.37 0.74
N VAL A 189 -13.57 6.00 1.96
CA VAL A 189 -12.92 4.95 2.75
C VAL A 189 -13.83 3.73 2.85
N PHE A 190 -13.26 2.56 2.62
CA PHE A 190 -13.91 1.28 2.85
C PHE A 190 -13.36 0.62 4.11
N ASP A 191 -14.28 0.07 4.88
CA ASP A 191 -14.03 -0.59 6.15
C ASP A 191 -14.34 -2.09 6.02
N PHE A 192 -13.31 -2.93 6.13
CA PHE A 192 -13.44 -4.39 6.02
C PHE A 192 -13.27 -5.14 7.34
N ARG A 193 -12.91 -4.42 8.41
CA ARG A 193 -12.98 -4.96 9.77
C ARG A 193 -14.43 -4.79 10.16
N GLY A 194 -15.25 -5.83 9.95
CA GLY A 194 -16.66 -5.78 10.34
C GLY A 194 -16.82 -5.28 11.78
N ASP A 195 -17.98 -4.68 12.06
CA ASP A 195 -18.46 -4.59 13.45
C ASP A 195 -18.45 -6.02 13.99
N GLN A 196 -17.42 -6.33 14.77
CA GLN A 196 -17.44 -7.44 15.69
C GLN A 196 -18.36 -6.99 16.84
N SER A 197 -19.67 -6.92 16.56
CA SER A 197 -20.70 -6.94 17.59
C SER A 197 -20.82 -8.35 18.14
#